data_AF-A0AAQ3K2V7-F1
#
_entry.id   AF-A0AAQ3K2V7-F1
#
_cell.length_a   1.000
_cell.length_b   1.000
_cell.length_c   1.000
_cell.angle_alpha   90.00
_cell.angle_beta   90.00
_cell.angle_gamma   90.00
#
_symmetry.space_group_name_H-M   'P 1'
#
loop_
_entity.id
_entity.type
_entity.pdbx_description
1 polymer ?
#
loop_
_entity_poly.entity_id
_entity_poly.type
_entity_poly.pdbx_seq_one_letter_code
_entity_poly.pdbx_strand_id
1 'polypeptide(L)'
;MVKQPCDIKGLSIKVLNCHDSVIYLLAPLRYATIYGCSDATIVLGAVGKAFKMEHSERVQVIAAAKLICISNCRECVFYLVVNQKSLIIGDNHKLQVSILSPILNNTPLCYL
;
A
#
# COMPACT_ATOMS: atom_id res chain seq x y z
N MET A 1 7.95 10.36 18.39
CA MET A 1 8.38 11.52 17.59
C MET A 1 7.38 11.70 16.45
N VAL A 2 6.67 12.82 16.41
CA VAL A 2 5.68 13.10 15.36
C VAL A 2 6.40 13.81 14.21
N LYS A 3 6.27 13.29 12.98
CA LYS A 3 6.78 13.96 11.78
C LYS A 3 5.64 14.67 11.08
N GLN A 4 5.88 15.87 10.57
CA GLN A 4 4.92 16.59 9.77
C GLN A 4 4.94 16.08 8.32
N PRO A 5 3.84 16.27 7.56
CA PRO A 5 3.78 15.83 6.16
C PRO A 5 4.87 16.43 5.27
N CYS A 6 5.28 17.67 5.53
CA CYS A 6 6.37 18.34 4.82
C CYS A 6 7.71 17.62 4.99
N ASP A 7 7.95 17.01 6.16
CA ASP A 7 9.22 16.34 6.50
C ASP A 7 9.44 15.04 5.70
N ILE A 8 8.37 14.48 5.15
CA ILE A 8 8.39 13.17 4.46
C ILE A 8 7.94 13.24 2.99
N LYS A 9 7.65 14.44 2.49
CA LYS A 9 7.20 14.66 1.11
C LYS A 9 8.27 14.22 0.11
N GLY A 10 7.88 13.39 -0.85
CA GLY A 10 8.75 12.89 -1.92
C GLY A 10 9.82 11.90 -1.45
N LEU A 11 9.78 11.47 -0.18
CA LEU A 11 10.71 10.49 0.36
C LEU A 11 10.26 9.05 0.11
N SER A 12 11.20 8.13 0.32
CA SER A 12 10.95 6.70 0.39
C SER A 12 10.75 6.28 1.84
N ILE A 13 9.59 5.76 2.19
CA ILE A 13 9.26 5.38 3.58
C ILE A 13 9.11 3.87 3.69
N LYS A 14 9.59 3.33 4.81
CA LYS A 14 9.40 1.92 5.19
C LYS A 14 8.67 1.84 6.52
N VAL A 15 7.62 1.03 6.57
CA VAL A 15 6.92 0.63 7.79
C VAL A 15 7.28 -0.83 8.01
N LEU A 16 7.97 -1.11 9.12
CA LEU A 16 8.57 -2.43 9.38
C LEU A 16 8.11 -2.92 10.75
N ASN A 17 7.73 -4.20 10.84
CA ASN A 17 7.49 -4.91 12.10
C ASN A 17 6.55 -4.15 13.06
N CYS A 18 5.48 -3.58 12.50
CA CYS A 18 4.46 -2.87 13.26
C CYS A 18 3.29 -3.81 13.54
N HIS A 19 2.88 -3.87 14.80
CA HIS A 19 1.82 -4.77 15.29
C HIS A 19 0.80 -3.96 16.07
N ASP A 20 -0.49 -4.34 16.01
CA ASP A 20 -1.59 -3.72 16.76
C ASP A 20 -1.60 -2.19 16.63
N SER A 21 -1.42 -1.70 15.40
CA SER A 21 -1.10 -0.30 15.14
C SER A 21 -1.92 0.30 14.00
N VAL A 22 -2.20 1.60 14.11
CA VAL A 22 -2.78 2.39 13.03
C VAL A 22 -1.79 3.46 12.59
N ILE A 23 -1.40 3.45 11.32
CA ILE A 23 -0.33 4.28 10.76
C ILE A 23 -0.88 5.13 9.62
N TYR A 24 -0.72 6.44 9.73
CA TYR A 24 -1.11 7.41 8.71
C TYR A 24 0.11 8.11 8.14
N LEU A 25 0.39 7.92 6.85
CA LEU A 25 1.45 8.58 6.10
C LEU A 25 0.82 9.36 4.94
N LEU A 26 0.19 10.48 5.24
CA LEU A 26 -0.65 11.22 4.28
C LEU A 26 0.12 12.14 3.32
N ALA A 27 1.44 12.28 3.49
CA ALA A 27 2.26 13.02 2.56
C ALA A 27 2.41 12.26 1.23
N PRO A 28 2.58 12.97 0.09
CA PRO A 28 2.96 12.32 -1.16
C PRO A 28 4.33 11.65 -1.02
N LEU A 29 4.43 10.36 -1.30
CA LEU A 29 5.65 9.57 -1.19
C LEU A 29 6.22 9.23 -2.57
N ARG A 30 7.53 9.04 -2.67
CA ARG A 30 8.14 8.54 -3.91
C ARG A 30 8.04 7.01 -3.97
N TYR A 31 8.40 6.35 -2.88
CA TYR A 31 8.27 4.90 -2.70
C TYR A 31 7.74 4.59 -1.30
N ALA A 32 6.98 3.51 -1.16
CA ALA A 32 6.54 3.03 0.13
C ALA A 32 6.77 1.52 0.24
N THR A 33 7.18 1.05 1.41
CA THR A 33 7.31 -0.39 1.69
C THR A 33 6.71 -0.72 3.04
N ILE A 34 5.87 -1.75 3.09
CA ILE A 34 5.34 -2.35 4.32
C ILE A 34 5.92 -3.76 4.42
N TYR A 35 6.49 -4.10 5.56
CA TYR A 35 7.08 -5.42 5.78
C TYR A 35 6.83 -5.90 7.21
N GLY A 36 6.48 -7.17 7.36
CA GLY A 36 6.44 -7.80 8.68
C GLY A 36 5.36 -7.26 9.61
N CYS A 37 4.32 -6.62 9.08
CA CYS A 37 3.29 -6.00 9.92
C CYS A 37 2.13 -6.97 10.19
N SER A 38 1.51 -6.90 11.37
CA SER A 38 0.31 -7.68 11.68
C SER A 38 -0.75 -6.90 12.42
N ASP A 39 -2.02 -7.26 12.22
CA ASP A 39 -3.17 -6.66 12.95
C ASP A 39 -3.16 -5.13 12.90
N ALA A 40 -2.84 -4.58 11.71
CA ALA A 40 -2.55 -3.17 11.53
C ALA A 40 -3.40 -2.54 10.43
N THR A 41 -3.66 -1.24 10.57
CA THR A 41 -4.27 -0.43 9.51
C THR A 41 -3.28 0.63 9.05
N ILE A 42 -2.94 0.63 7.76
CA ILE A 42 -1.93 1.51 7.20
C ILE A 42 -2.54 2.33 6.06
N VAL A 43 -2.58 3.64 6.25
CA VAL A 43 -3.07 4.61 5.27
C VAL A 43 -1.90 5.37 4.69
N LEU A 44 -1.75 5.29 3.38
CA LEU A 44 -0.70 5.97 2.62
C LEU A 44 -1.33 7.04 1.72
N GLY A 45 -0.71 8.22 1.69
CA GLY A 45 -0.91 9.21 0.66
C GLY A 45 -0.42 8.72 -0.71
N ALA A 46 -0.48 9.59 -1.72
CA ALA A 46 -0.12 9.22 -3.08
C ALA A 46 1.34 8.76 -3.20
N VAL A 47 1.56 7.56 -3.73
CA VAL A 47 2.88 6.97 -3.98
C VAL A 47 3.22 7.08 -5.48
N GLY A 48 4.16 7.97 -5.79
CA GLY A 48 4.45 8.36 -7.18
C GLY A 48 5.13 7.30 -8.04
N LYS A 49 5.85 6.33 -7.43
CA LYS A 49 6.55 5.29 -8.19
C LYS A 49 6.08 3.87 -7.88
N ALA A 50 6.38 3.35 -6.70
CA ALA A 50 5.97 1.99 -6.35
C ALA A 50 5.69 1.84 -4.86
N PHE A 51 4.63 1.09 -4.57
CA PHE A 51 4.30 0.62 -3.23
C PHE A 51 4.52 -0.90 -3.18
N LYS A 52 5.26 -1.37 -2.17
CA LYS A 52 5.58 -2.78 -1.95
C LYS A 52 5.06 -3.24 -0.60
N MET A 53 4.43 -4.40 -0.53
CA MET A 53 4.01 -5.01 0.72
C MET A 53 4.41 -6.47 0.77
N GLU A 54 5.09 -6.86 1.86
CA GLU A 54 5.52 -8.24 2.04
C GLU A 54 5.35 -8.75 3.46
N HIS A 55 5.23 -10.08 3.62
CA HIS A 55 5.30 -10.78 4.90
C HIS A 55 4.38 -10.18 5.97
N SER A 56 3.15 -9.84 5.60
CA SER A 56 2.21 -9.16 6.52
C SER A 56 0.91 -9.94 6.64
N GLU A 57 0.29 -9.89 7.81
CA GLU A 57 -0.88 -10.70 8.16
C GLU A 57 -2.00 -9.88 8.79
N ARG A 58 -3.25 -10.04 8.34
CA ARG A 58 -4.42 -9.29 8.85
C ARG A 58 -4.19 -7.76 8.83
N VAL A 59 -3.58 -7.27 7.76
CA VAL A 59 -3.31 -5.84 7.58
C VAL A 59 -4.28 -5.23 6.56
N GLN A 60 -4.86 -4.10 6.93
CA GLN A 60 -5.65 -3.27 6.03
C GLN A 60 -4.80 -2.14 5.47
N VAL A 61 -4.73 -2.02 4.14
CA VAL A 61 -3.99 -0.94 3.48
C VAL A 61 -4.90 -0.09 2.61
N ILE A 62 -4.81 1.23 2.78
CA ILE A 62 -5.47 2.21 1.92
C ILE A 62 -4.38 3.05 1.26
N ALA A 63 -4.25 3.00 -0.06
CA ALA A 63 -3.18 3.70 -0.77
C ALA A 63 -3.55 4.05 -2.22
N ALA A 64 -3.01 5.17 -2.69
CA ALA A 64 -2.95 5.47 -4.12
C ALA A 64 -1.51 5.29 -4.60
N ALA A 65 -1.26 4.48 -5.64
CA ALA A 65 0.08 4.22 -6.11
C ALA A 65 0.14 4.02 -7.63
N LYS A 66 1.25 4.41 -8.25
CA LYS A 66 1.45 4.14 -9.67
C LYS A 66 1.59 2.64 -9.96
N LEU A 67 2.36 1.92 -9.13
CA LEU A 67 2.62 0.48 -9.22
C LEU A 67 2.54 -0.13 -7.83
N ILE A 68 2.00 -1.35 -7.73
CA ILE A 68 1.90 -2.10 -6.48
C ILE A 68 2.50 -3.50 -6.65
N CYS A 69 3.30 -3.92 -5.67
CA CYS A 69 3.84 -5.27 -5.55
C CYS A 69 3.45 -5.88 -4.21
N ILE A 70 2.73 -7.00 -4.22
CA ILE A 70 2.30 -7.70 -3.00
C ILE A 70 2.88 -9.10 -3.00
N SER A 71 3.49 -9.50 -1.88
CA SER A 71 4.01 -10.85 -1.72
C SER A 71 3.86 -11.40 -0.30
N ASN A 72 3.69 -12.72 -0.19
CA ASN A 72 3.70 -13.43 1.09
C ASN A 72 2.76 -12.81 2.15
N CYS A 73 1.59 -12.33 1.72
CA CYS A 73 0.60 -11.67 2.58
C CYS A 73 -0.58 -12.59 2.88
N ARG A 74 -1.10 -12.52 4.11
CA ARG A 74 -2.18 -13.39 4.58
C ARG A 74 -3.32 -12.59 5.18
N GLU A 75 -4.54 -12.84 4.70
CA GLU A 75 -5.76 -12.23 5.26
C GLU A 75 -5.71 -10.70 5.25
N CYS A 76 -4.98 -10.11 4.30
CA CYS A 76 -4.85 -8.67 4.15
C CYS A 76 -5.92 -8.10 3.20
N VAL A 77 -6.36 -6.87 3.48
CA VAL A 77 -7.34 -6.14 2.69
C VAL A 77 -6.70 -4.89 2.11
N PHE A 78 -6.80 -4.73 0.80
CA PHE A 78 -6.17 -3.65 0.05
C PHE A 78 -7.22 -2.79 -0.64
N TYR A 79 -7.28 -1.50 -0.28
CA TYR A 79 -8.08 -0.47 -0.93
C TYR A 79 -7.16 0.42 -1.75
N LEU A 80 -7.08 0.16 -3.04
CA LEU A 80 -6.03 0.69 -3.90
C LEU A 80 -6.60 1.55 -5.03
N VAL A 81 -5.95 2.69 -5.26
CA VAL A 81 -6.07 3.44 -6.52
C VAL A 81 -4.77 3.24 -7.29
N VAL A 82 -4.82 2.50 -8.40
CA VAL A 82 -3.64 2.18 -9.20
C VAL A 82 -3.73 2.72 -10.62
N ASN A 83 -2.62 3.29 -11.10
CA ASN A 83 -2.53 3.79 -12.48
C ASN A 83 -1.92 2.78 -13.45
N GLN A 84 -1.21 1.77 -12.95
CA GLN A 84 -0.59 0.71 -13.76
C GLN A 84 -0.87 -0.67 -13.16
N LYS A 85 -0.65 -1.72 -13.96
CA LYS A 85 -0.89 -3.12 -13.58
C LYS A 85 -0.15 -3.48 -12.29
N SER A 86 -0.90 -3.95 -11.29
CA SER A 86 -0.36 -4.49 -10.03
C SER A 86 0.28 -5.85 -10.23
N LEU A 87 1.35 -6.12 -9.49
CA LEU A 87 2.04 -7.42 -9.44
C LEU A 87 1.73 -8.09 -8.09
N ILE A 88 1.13 -9.27 -8.12
CA ILE A 88 0.92 -10.11 -6.93
C ILE A 88 1.74 -11.37 -7.15
N ILE A 89 2.72 -11.61 -6.29
CA ILE A 89 3.73 -12.66 -6.45
C ILE A 89 3.92 -13.43 -5.14
N GLY A 90 4.33 -14.70 -5.20
CA GLY A 90 4.54 -15.53 -4.01
C GLY A 90 3.25 -16.03 -3.34
N ASP A 91 3.39 -16.56 -2.12
CA ASP A 91 2.31 -17.27 -1.42
C ASP A 91 1.36 -16.31 -0.69
N ASN A 92 0.28 -15.95 -1.39
CA ASN A 92 -0.73 -15.04 -0.87
C ASN A 92 -2.02 -15.80 -0.52
N HIS A 93 -2.56 -15.60 0.68
CA HIS A 93 -3.74 -16.33 1.17
C HIS A 93 -4.86 -15.36 1.58
N LYS A 94 -6.08 -15.57 1.05
CA LYS A 94 -7.28 -14.78 1.37
C LYS A 94 -7.09 -13.27 1.23
N LEU A 95 -6.41 -12.83 0.17
CA LEU A 95 -6.27 -11.41 -0.11
C LEU A 95 -7.56 -10.83 -0.70
N GLN A 96 -7.96 -9.68 -0.18
CA GLN A 96 -9.06 -8.90 -0.76
C GLN A 96 -8.47 -7.63 -1.36
N VAL A 97 -8.74 -7.41 -2.65
CA VAL A 97 -8.32 -6.19 -3.35
C VAL A 97 -9.56 -5.47 -3.86
N SER A 98 -9.75 -4.25 -3.39
CA SER A 98 -10.79 -3.34 -3.87
C SER A 98 -10.12 -2.20 -4.61
N ILE A 99 -10.46 -2.05 -5.89
CA ILE A 99 -10.01 -0.93 -6.69
C ILE A 99 -11.02 0.21 -6.51
N LEU A 100 -10.57 1.30 -5.91
CA LEU A 100 -11.37 2.53 -5.82
C LEU A 100 -11.32 3.19 -7.20
N SER A 101 -12.45 3.28 -7.90
CA SER A 101 -12.48 3.80 -9.27
C SER A 101 -12.02 5.26 -9.30
N PRO A 102 -10.96 5.59 -10.06
CA PRO A 102 -10.65 6.98 -10.34
C PRO A 102 -11.63 7.45 -11.41
N ILE A 103 -12.41 8.48 -11.11
CA ILE A 103 -13.39 9.09 -12.04
C ILE A 103 -12.67 9.91 -13.14
N LEU A 104 -11.44 9.53 -13.53
CA LEU A 104 -10.61 10.29 -14.46
C LEU A 104 -9.84 9.35 -15.40
N ASN A 105 -10.32 9.32 -16.66
CA ASN A 105 -9.62 8.96 -17.88
C ASN A 105 -8.69 7.73 -17.89
N ASN A 106 -9.17 6.68 -18.56
CA ASN A 106 -8.38 5.75 -19.35
C ASN A 106 -7.32 4.90 -18.63
N THR A 107 -7.52 4.56 -17.35
CA THR A 107 -6.78 3.45 -16.72
C THR A 107 -7.35 2.12 -17.19
N PRO A 108 -6.55 1.23 -17.83
CA PRO A 108 -7.04 -0.08 -18.22
C PRO A 108 -7.45 -0.81 -16.94
N LEU A 109 -8.73 -1.23 -16.90
CA LEU A 109 -9.26 -2.15 -15.90
C LEU A 109 -8.27 -3.31 -15.80
N CYS A 110 -7.48 -3.31 -14.73
CA CYS A 110 -6.47 -4.33 -14.51
C CYS A 110 -7.21 -5.62 -14.15
N TYR A 111 -7.38 -6.49 -15.15
CA TYR A 111 -7.70 -7.89 -14.92
C TYR A 111 -6.62 -8.48 -14.01
N LEU A 112 -7.07 -9.06 -12.90
CA LEU A 112 -6.29 -9.97 -12.06
C LEU A 112 -5.63 -11.05 -12.94
#